data_AF-A0A8H6HBT4-F1
#
_entry.id   AF-A0A8H6HBT4-F1
#
_cell.length_a   1.000
_cell.length_b   1.000
_cell.length_c   1.000
_cell.angle_alpha   90.00
_cell.angle_beta   90.00
_cell.angle_gamma   90.00
#
_symmetry.space_group_name_H-M   'P 1'
#
loop_
_entity.id
_entity.type
_entity.pdbx_description
1 polymer ?
#
loop_
_entity_poly.entity_id
_entity_poly.type
_entity_poly.pdbx_seq_one_letter_code
_entity_poly.pdbx_strand_id
1 'polypeptide(L)' 'CQSLFKTHIGRAALLRGGIIWRLAVSNVSTSDVLAGPSHHALEGKGIVRSNGHGGFLVDDALSIDEVDAICGHYDVY' A
#
# COMPACT_ATOMS: atom_id res chain seq x y z
N CYS A 1 -6.96 -4.75 -13.19
CA CYS A 1 -6.88 -3.91 -11.98
C CYS A 1 -7.45 -4.53 -10.70
N GLN A 2 -8.56 -5.28 -10.70
CA GLN A 2 -9.13 -5.82 -9.44
C GLN A 2 -8.21 -6.81 -8.69
N SER A 3 -7.34 -7.55 -9.37
CA SER A 3 -6.37 -8.45 -8.72
C SER A 3 -5.27 -7.69 -7.97
N LEU A 4 -4.92 -6.48 -8.41
CA LEU A 4 -3.88 -5.63 -7.80
C LEU A 4 -4.28 -5.21 -6.39
N PHE A 5 -5.55 -4.85 -6.20
CA PHE A 5 -6.07 -4.41 -4.90
C PHE A 5 -6.21 -5.54 -3.87
N LYS A 6 -6.01 -6.81 -4.26
CA LYS A 6 -6.02 -7.95 -3.33
C LYS A 6 -4.66 -8.25 -2.69
N THR A 7 -3.63 -7.45 -2.99
CA THR A 7 -2.27 -7.60 -2.44
C THR A 7 -1.94 -6.49 -1.42
N HIS A 8 -0.69 -6.40 -0.98
CA HIS A 8 -0.19 -5.27 -0.15
C HIS A 8 -0.47 -3.91 -0.79
N ILE A 9 -0.52 -3.86 -2.12
CA ILE A 9 -0.78 -2.65 -2.90
C ILE A 9 -2.15 -2.07 -2.55
N GLY A 10 -3.18 -2.90 -2.45
CA GLY A 10 -4.51 -2.39 -2.11
C GLY A 10 -4.59 -1.81 -0.71
N ARG A 11 -3.92 -2.46 0.25
CA ARG A 11 -3.83 -2.00 1.64
C ARG A 11 -3.12 -0.65 1.72
N ALA A 12 -1.93 -0.56 1.12
CA ALA A 12 -1.13 0.65 1.07
C ALA A 12 -1.84 1.80 0.31
N ALA A 13 -2.56 1.47 -0.77
CA ALA A 13 -3.34 2.43 -1.54
C ALA A 13 -4.46 3.06 -0.71
N LEU A 14 -5.13 2.26 0.12
CA LEU A 14 -6.16 2.76 1.04
C LEU A 14 -5.55 3.57 2.21
N LEU A 15 -4.32 3.32 2.62
CA LEU A 15 -3.66 4.12 3.68
C LEU A 15 -3.09 5.45 3.18
N ARG A 16 -2.73 5.56 1.90
CA ARG A 16 -2.05 6.74 1.35
C ARG A 16 -2.91 8.00 1.30
N GLY A 17 -4.24 7.86 1.26
CA GLY A 17 -5.16 9.00 1.11
C GLY A 17 -5.19 9.56 -0.32
N GLY A 18 -5.77 10.76 -0.47
CA GLY A 18 -5.81 11.49 -1.75
C GLY A 18 -6.55 10.75 -2.88
N ILE A 19 -6.06 10.88 -4.11
CA ILE A 19 -6.66 10.22 -5.28
C ILE A 19 -6.48 8.70 -5.24
N ILE A 20 -5.33 8.22 -4.75
CA ILE A 20 -5.01 6.79 -4.64
C ILE A 20 -6.05 6.08 -3.76
N TRP A 21 -6.40 6.67 -2.61
CA TRP A 21 -7.47 6.14 -1.75
C TRP A 21 -8.81 6.01 -2.47
N ARG A 22 -9.22 7.04 -3.25
CA ARG A 22 -10.50 7.02 -3.98
C ARG A 22 -10.56 5.92 -5.03
N LEU A 23 -9.41 5.56 -5.61
CA LEU A 23 -9.31 4.45 -6.56
C LEU A 23 -9.35 3.08 -5.85
N ALA A 24 -8.89 3.01 -4.60
CA ALA A 24 -8.80 1.79 -3.82
C ALA A 24 -10.08 1.45 -3.02
N VAL A 25 -10.82 2.46 -2.54
CA VAL A 25 -11.91 2.30 -1.55
C VAL A 25 -13.05 1.39 -2.00
N SER A 26 -13.29 1.27 -3.30
CA SER A 26 -14.32 0.38 -3.86
C SER A 26 -13.86 -1.07 -4.01
N ASN A 27 -12.55 -1.34 -3.88
CA ASN A 27 -11.95 -2.66 -4.12
C ASN A 27 -11.31 -3.28 -2.86
N VAL A 28 -11.07 -2.49 -1.81
CA VAL A 28 -10.35 -2.91 -0.59
C VAL A 28 -11.23 -2.65 0.62
N SER A 29 -11.38 -3.65 1.50
CA SER A 29 -12.15 -3.47 2.73
C SER A 29 -11.31 -2.75 3.80
N THR A 30 -11.96 -1.94 4.64
CA THR A 30 -11.29 -1.31 5.79
C THR A 30 -10.79 -2.36 6.79
N SER A 31 -11.48 -3.50 6.90
CA SER A 31 -11.05 -4.63 7.72
C SER A 31 -9.71 -5.20 7.28
N ASP A 32 -9.44 -5.25 5.96
CA ASP A 32 -8.15 -5.72 5.47
C ASP A 32 -7.05 -4.81 6.00
N VAL A 33 -7.17 -3.50 5.82
CA VAL A 33 -6.17 -2.53 6.27
C VAL A 33 -5.92 -2.62 7.78
N LEU A 34 -6.97 -2.78 8.57
CA LEU A 34 -6.87 -2.88 10.04
C LEU A 34 -6.27 -4.20 10.54
N ALA A 35 -6.04 -5.20 9.68
CA ALA A 35 -5.41 -6.46 10.06
C ALA A 35 -3.89 -6.36 10.32
N GLY A 36 -3.30 -5.17 10.19
CA GLY A 36 -1.85 -4.94 10.35
C GLY A 36 -1.02 -5.22 9.09
N PRO A 37 0.30 -4.99 9.11
CA PRO A 37 1.14 -5.01 7.92
C PRO A 37 1.11 -6.36 7.19
N SER A 38 1.20 -6.33 5.85
CA SER A 38 1.33 -7.55 5.07
C SER A 38 2.70 -8.23 5.28
N HIS A 39 2.80 -9.51 4.88
CA HIS A 39 4.09 -10.21 4.89
C HIS A 39 5.15 -9.50 4.05
N HIS A 40 4.75 -8.87 2.95
CA HIS A 40 5.63 -8.09 2.07
C HIS A 40 6.27 -6.91 2.81
N ALA A 41 5.49 -6.21 3.66
CA ALA A 41 6.01 -5.13 4.49
C ALA A 41 7.01 -5.65 5.54
N LEU A 42 6.71 -6.81 6.14
CA LEU A 42 7.57 -7.45 7.14
C LEU A 42 8.89 -7.98 6.57
N GLU A 43 8.95 -8.30 5.26
CA GLU A 43 10.17 -8.66 4.53
C GLU A 43 11.03 -7.43 4.14
N GLY A 44 10.74 -6.24 4.70
CA GLY A 44 11.55 -5.04 4.49
C GLY A 44 11.16 -4.21 3.26
N LYS A 45 10.02 -4.50 2.64
CA LYS A 45 9.49 -3.71 1.50
C LYS A 45 8.39 -2.73 1.90
N GLY A 46 8.18 -2.56 3.20
CA GLY A 46 7.24 -1.61 3.78
C GLY A 46 7.88 -0.26 4.12
N ILE A 47 7.06 0.66 4.64
CA ILE A 47 7.57 1.87 5.28
C ILE A 47 8.00 1.52 6.70
N VAL A 48 9.19 1.97 7.09
CA VAL A 48 9.73 1.75 8.42
C VAL A 48 9.96 3.10 9.11
N ARG A 49 9.51 3.24 10.35
CA ARG A 49 9.78 4.42 11.19
C ARG A 49 10.29 3.99 12.56
N SER A 50 11.31 4.67 13.08
CA SER A 50 11.72 4.47 14.48
C SER A 50 10.58 4.90 15.42
N ASN A 51 10.36 4.14 16.48
CA ASN A 51 9.39 4.47 17.52
C ASN A 51 9.99 5.34 18.64
N GLY A 52 11.28 5.71 18.57
CA GLY A 52 11.96 6.51 19.59
C GLY A 52 12.34 5.75 20.88
N HIS A 53 11.95 4.49 21.01
CA HIS A 53 12.17 3.62 22.19
C HIS A 53 13.00 2.37 21.84
N GLY A 54 13.82 2.44 20.79
CA GLY A 54 14.67 1.33 20.34
C GLY A 54 13.96 0.28 19.48
N GLY A 55 12.72 0.54 19.06
CA GLY A 55 11.98 -0.30 18.12
C GLY A 55 11.60 0.43 16.82
N PHE A 56 10.93 -0.30 15.93
CA PHE A 56 10.47 0.21 14.65
C PHE A 56 8.97 -0.09 14.45
N LEU A 57 8.29 0.83 13.79
CA LEU A 57 6.94 0.69 13.28
C LEU A 57 7.05 0.37 11.79
N VAL A 58 6.28 -0.61 11.34
CA VAL A 58 6.29 -1.09 9.95
C VAL A 58 4.86 -1.11 9.43
N ASP A 59 4.67 -0.62 8.20
CA ASP A 59 3.40 -0.72 7.49
C ASP A 59 3.62 -0.93 5.98
N ASP A 60 2.55 -1.28 5.26
CA ASP A 60 2.57 -1.41 3.81
C ASP A 60 2.89 -0.06 3.13
N ALA A 61 3.68 -0.11 2.07
CA ALA A 61 4.06 1.06 1.27
C ALA A 61 3.82 0.80 -0.22
N LEU A 62 3.64 1.88 -0.98
CA LEU A 62 3.59 1.83 -2.43
C LEU A 62 4.91 2.34 -3.02
N SER A 63 5.52 1.56 -3.90
CA SER A 63 6.59 2.02 -4.79
C SER A 63 6.06 3.03 -5.82
N ILE A 64 6.95 3.72 -6.53
CA ILE A 64 6.54 4.64 -7.60
C ILE A 64 5.84 3.87 -8.73
N ASP A 65 6.40 2.73 -9.14
CA ASP A 65 5.82 1.87 -10.18
C ASP A 65 4.41 1.38 -9.81
N GLU A 66 4.17 1.08 -8.53
CA GLU A 66 2.85 0.66 -8.04
C GLU A 66 1.86 1.83 -8.04
N VAL A 67 2.32 3.05 -7.72
CA VAL A 67 1.50 4.27 -7.84
C VAL A 67 1.12 4.50 -9.31
N ASP A 68 2.08 4.42 -10.21
CA ASP A 68 1.88 4.62 -11.65
C ASP A 68 0.91 3.57 -12.20
N ALA A 69 1.06 2.31 -11.81
CA ALA A 69 0.13 1.24 -12.16
C ALA A 69 -1.30 1.48 -11.63
N ILE A 70 -1.46 1.98 -10.39
CA ILE A 70 -2.77 2.33 -9.84
C ILE A 70 -3.39 3.51 -10.61
N CYS A 71 -2.58 4.51 -10.94
CA CYS A 71 -2.99 5.70 -11.68
C CYS A 71 -3.25 5.43 -13.17
N GLY A 72 -2.95 4.21 -13.65
CA GLY A 72 -3.12 3.83 -15.06
C GLY A 72 -2.10 4.49 -15.98
N HIS A 73 -0.94 4.89 -15.46
CA HIS A 73 0.19 5.36 -16.26
C HIS A 73 0.85 4.16 -16.96
N TYR A 74 1.09 4.29 -18.25
CA TYR A 74 1.80 3.30 -19.05
C TYR A 74 2.77 4.02 -19.99
N ASP A 75 4.05 3.65 -19.93
CA ASP A 75 5.05 4.16 -20.86
C ASP A 75 4.88 3.45 -22.21
N VAL A 76 4.59 4.23 -23.26
CA VAL A 76 4.59 3.75 -24.65
C VAL A 76 5.90 4.15 -25.28
N TYR A 77 6.72 3.15 -25.62
CA TYR A 77 7.93 3.31 -26.45
C TYR A 77 7.58 3.23 -27.93
#